data_AF-A0A1Q7YNT1-F1
#
_entry.id   AF-A0A1Q7YNT1-F1
#
_cell.length_a   1.000
_cell.length_b   1.000
_cell.length_c   1.000
_cell.angle_alpha   90.00
_cell.angle_beta   90.00
_cell.angle_gamma   90.00
#
_symmetry.space_group_name_H-M   'P 1'
#
loop_
_entity.id
_entity.type
_entity.pdbx_description
1 polymer ?
#
loop_
_entity_poly.entity_id
_entity_poly.type
_entity_poly.pdbx_seq_one_letter_code
_entity_poly.pdbx_strand_id
1 'polypeptide(L)'
;MFPYLEQNIRLNHLENVLPLRLALSDGTHDRVPFYTAPASHFGMGALAPQFHTEPCSVVTKSLDEVVADNALPFVSVLKVDVEGHEFAVFRGARKLLEKTPGPAIVFEFCDWAEMRFPHTRPGQAQEFLRDLRYRIWRLRDYRAGRPPLEAPLTCGSAMLVAERARPECELFTFNIRTRPVTLL
;
A
#
# COMPACT_ATOMS: atom_id res chain seq x y z
N MET A 1 9.78 11.10 -12.65
CA MET A 1 8.65 10.92 -11.71
C MET A 1 8.81 11.78 -10.46
N PHE A 2 9.84 11.58 -9.63
CA PHE A 2 10.02 12.32 -8.36
C PHE A 2 9.95 13.87 -8.47
N PRO A 3 10.56 14.55 -9.46
CA PRO A 3 10.45 16.01 -9.58
C PRO A 3 9.02 16.53 -9.79
N TYR A 4 8.15 15.72 -10.41
CA TYR A 4 6.73 16.07 -10.58
C TYR A 4 5.97 16.01 -9.24
N LEU A 5 6.33 15.08 -8.35
CA LEU A 5 5.76 15.04 -7.00
C LEU A 5 6.16 16.30 -6.22
N GLU A 6 7.44 16.67 -6.25
CA GLU A 6 7.91 17.90 -5.58
C GLU A 6 7.23 19.15 -6.16
N GLN A 7 7.01 19.18 -7.48
CA GLN A 7 6.27 20.25 -8.12
C GLN A 7 4.80 20.28 -7.66
N ASN A 8 4.12 19.13 -7.59
CA ASN A 8 2.75 19.04 -7.11
C ASN A 8 2.61 19.51 -5.66
N ILE A 9 3.56 19.15 -4.79
CA ILE A 9 3.62 19.62 -3.40
C ILE A 9 3.73 21.14 -3.37
N ARG A 10 4.66 21.72 -4.14
CA ARG A 10 4.86 23.19 -4.21
C ARG A 10 3.63 23.92 -4.74
N LEU A 11 3.01 23.42 -5.83
CA LEU A 11 1.84 24.06 -6.46
C LEU A 11 0.60 24.04 -5.55
N ASN A 12 0.49 23.05 -4.66
CA ASN A 12 -0.64 22.92 -3.74
C ASN A 12 -0.31 23.44 -2.32
N HIS A 13 0.87 24.04 -2.11
CA HIS A 13 1.32 24.56 -0.81
C HIS A 13 1.18 23.55 0.34
N LEU A 14 1.50 22.28 0.07
CA LEU A 14 1.36 21.22 1.06
C LEU A 14 2.55 21.21 2.02
N GLU A 15 2.29 21.45 3.30
CA GLU A 15 3.31 21.41 4.36
C GLU A 15 3.31 20.08 5.12
N ASN A 16 2.30 19.24 4.89
CA ASN A 16 2.07 17.97 5.57
C ASN A 16 2.52 16.76 4.73
N VAL A 17 3.44 16.96 3.78
CA VAL A 17 3.94 15.91 2.88
C VAL A 17 5.45 15.81 2.98
N LEU A 18 5.95 14.60 3.32
CA LEU A 18 7.37 14.27 3.30
C LEU A 18 7.68 13.38 2.07
N PRO A 19 8.24 13.95 0.99
CA PRO A 19 8.61 13.16 -0.18
C PRO A 19 9.95 12.42 0.06
N LEU A 20 9.97 11.10 -0.14
CA LEU A 20 11.18 10.28 -0.05
C LEU A 20 11.54 9.71 -1.42
N ARG A 21 12.78 9.94 -1.88
CA ARG A 21 13.29 9.46 -3.18
C ARG A 21 13.90 8.06 -3.05
N LEU A 22 13.05 7.08 -2.76
CA LEU A 22 13.41 5.66 -2.66
C LEU A 22 12.24 4.79 -3.11
N ALA A 23 12.51 3.52 -3.40
CA ALA A 23 11.46 2.52 -3.59
C ALA A 23 11.28 1.68 -2.32
N LEU A 24 10.06 1.21 -2.08
CA LEU A 24 9.81 0.26 -0.98
C LEU A 24 9.97 -1.17 -1.50
N SER A 25 10.59 -2.03 -0.68
CA SER A 25 10.75 -3.47 -0.93
C SER A 25 10.75 -4.22 0.40
N ASP A 26 11.14 -5.50 0.38
CA ASP A 26 11.28 -6.34 1.57
C ASP A 26 12.57 -6.10 2.38
N GLY A 27 13.42 -5.14 1.97
CA GLY A 27 14.65 -4.78 2.67
C GLY A 27 15.41 -3.62 2.00
N THR A 28 16.53 -3.21 2.61
CA THR A 28 17.40 -2.14 2.10
C THR A 28 18.42 -2.67 1.08
N HIS A 29 18.48 -2.03 -0.09
CA HIS A 29 19.46 -2.34 -1.13
C HIS A 29 19.90 -1.06 -1.83
N ASP A 30 21.21 -0.88 -2.04
CA ASP A 30 21.76 0.37 -2.57
C ASP A 30 21.51 0.57 -4.08
N ARG A 31 21.40 -0.53 -4.83
CA ARG A 31 21.29 -0.50 -6.29
C ARG A 31 20.33 -1.57 -6.79
N VAL A 32 19.10 -1.15 -7.07
CA VAL A 32 18.06 -1.99 -7.69
C VAL A 32 17.68 -1.40 -9.06
N PRO A 33 17.55 -2.23 -10.11
CA PRO A 33 17.04 -1.77 -11.40
C PRO A 33 15.60 -1.25 -11.28
N PHE A 34 15.35 -0.07 -11.85
CA PHE A 34 14.04 0.55 -11.95
C PHE A 34 13.78 0.96 -13.40
N TYR A 35 12.66 0.52 -13.95
CA TYR A 35 12.28 0.72 -15.33
C TYR A 35 11.28 1.86 -15.40
N THR A 36 11.65 2.95 -16.08
CA THR A 36 10.79 4.13 -16.20
C THR A 36 9.75 3.94 -17.30
N ALA A 37 8.53 4.39 -17.05
CA ALA A 37 7.49 4.41 -18.07
C ALA A 37 7.69 5.56 -19.08
N PRO A 38 7.34 5.35 -20.37
CA PRO A 38 7.27 6.42 -21.35
C PRO A 38 6.14 7.41 -21.01
N ALA A 39 6.15 8.59 -21.64
CA ALA A 39 5.16 9.65 -21.36
C ALA A 39 3.70 9.20 -21.57
N SER A 40 3.44 8.29 -22.50
CA SER A 40 2.11 7.72 -22.75
C SER A 40 1.57 6.83 -21.62
N HIS A 41 2.45 6.39 -20.71
CA HIS A 41 2.15 5.52 -19.58
C HIS A 41 2.70 6.11 -18.27
N PHE A 42 2.72 7.45 -18.18
CA PHE A 42 3.31 8.16 -17.05
C PHE A 42 2.69 7.69 -15.72
N GLY A 43 3.54 7.32 -14.77
CA GLY A 43 3.13 6.76 -13.48
C GLY A 43 3.48 5.27 -13.33
N MET A 44 3.62 4.54 -14.44
CA MET A 44 3.79 3.08 -14.42
C MET A 44 5.26 2.62 -14.29
N GLY A 45 6.06 3.29 -13.45
CA GLY A 45 7.45 2.90 -13.24
C GLY A 45 7.53 1.71 -12.28
N ALA A 46 8.37 0.70 -12.59
CA ALA A 46 8.38 -0.57 -11.86
C ALA A 46 9.80 -1.06 -11.52
N LEU A 47 9.89 -1.89 -10.48
CA LEU A 47 11.11 -2.67 -10.14
C LEU A 47 11.23 -3.99 -10.94
N ALA A 48 10.40 -4.17 -11.96
CA ALA A 48 10.46 -5.26 -12.92
C ALA A 48 10.56 -4.73 -14.36
N PRO A 49 11.17 -5.49 -15.29
CA PRO A 49 11.30 -5.07 -16.68
C PRO A 49 9.95 -4.66 -17.31
N GLN A 50 9.92 -3.48 -17.93
CA GLN A 50 8.76 -2.98 -18.67
C GLN A 50 9.17 -2.03 -19.80
N PHE A 51 8.33 -1.95 -20.83
CA PHE A 51 8.44 -1.00 -21.95
C PHE A 51 9.76 -1.08 -22.76
N HIS A 52 10.52 -2.17 -22.61
CA HIS A 52 11.84 -2.35 -23.25
C HIS A 52 12.79 -1.16 -23.01
N THR A 53 12.71 -0.55 -21.82
CA THR A 53 13.56 0.57 -21.43
C THR A 53 14.81 0.09 -20.70
N GLU A 54 15.92 0.81 -20.88
CA GLU A 54 17.10 0.61 -20.05
C GLU A 54 16.80 1.07 -18.61
N PRO A 55 17.10 0.24 -17.59
CA PRO A 55 16.79 0.60 -16.22
C PRO A 55 17.73 1.69 -15.70
N CYS A 56 17.22 2.55 -14.82
CA CYS A 56 18.04 3.34 -13.92
C CYS A 56 18.21 2.61 -12.58
N SER A 57 19.15 3.06 -11.74
CA SER A 57 19.38 2.48 -10.42
C SER A 57 18.70 3.32 -9.34
N VAL A 58 17.99 2.65 -8.43
CA VAL A 58 17.37 3.27 -7.25
C VAL A 58 17.78 2.53 -5.98
N VAL A 59 17.67 3.21 -4.84
CA VAL A 59 17.77 2.61 -3.51
C VAL A 59 16.41 2.07 -3.12
N THR A 60 16.38 0.88 -2.51
CA THR A 60 15.19 0.35 -1.83
C THR A 60 15.35 0.41 -0.31
N LYS A 61 14.24 0.50 0.41
CA LYS A 61 14.15 0.31 1.86
C LYS A 61 12.90 -0.48 2.22
N SER A 62 12.92 -1.13 3.38
CA SER A 62 11.68 -1.68 3.97
C SER A 62 10.81 -0.55 4.53
N LEU A 63 9.48 -0.73 4.54
CA LEU A 63 8.59 0.27 5.13
C LEU A 63 8.78 0.36 6.66
N ASP A 64 9.11 -0.74 7.31
CA ASP A 64 9.43 -0.75 8.75
C ASP A 64 10.63 0.15 9.07
N GLU A 65 11.69 0.14 8.24
CA GLU A 65 12.83 1.05 8.37
C GLU A 65 12.42 2.49 8.09
N VAL A 66 11.63 2.75 7.04
CA VAL A 66 11.15 4.12 6.74
C VAL A 66 10.33 4.69 7.90
N VAL A 67 9.45 3.89 8.52
CA VAL A 67 8.68 4.29 9.70
C VAL A 67 9.60 4.62 10.87
N ALA A 68 10.64 3.81 11.10
CA ALA A 68 11.60 4.03 12.19
C ALA A 68 12.49 5.28 11.94
N ASP A 69 13.07 5.41 10.76
CA ASP A 69 13.97 6.50 10.35
C ASP A 69 13.29 7.87 10.45
N ASN A 70 11.98 7.92 10.18
CA ASN A 70 11.19 9.16 10.22
C ASN A 70 10.39 9.32 11.51
N ALA A 71 10.62 8.46 12.50
CA ALA A 71 9.95 8.46 13.80
C ALA A 71 8.42 8.59 13.71
N LEU A 72 7.80 7.90 12.74
CA LEU A 72 6.36 7.99 12.51
C LEU A 72 5.62 7.29 13.67
N PRO A 73 4.88 8.02 14.52
CA PRO A 73 4.32 7.45 15.75
C PRO A 73 3.18 6.47 15.44
N PHE A 74 2.43 6.74 14.37
CA PHE A 74 1.26 5.98 13.99
C PHE A 74 1.00 6.11 12.48
N VAL A 75 0.55 5.02 11.85
CA VAL A 75 0.09 5.01 10.46
C VAL A 75 -1.37 4.58 10.46
N SER A 76 -2.27 5.53 10.21
CA SER A 76 -3.71 5.26 10.18
C SER A 76 -4.11 4.54 8.89
N VAL A 77 -3.53 4.97 7.77
CA VAL A 77 -3.85 4.52 6.42
C VAL A 77 -2.56 4.32 5.63
N LEU A 78 -2.50 3.24 4.85
CA LEU A 78 -1.39 2.92 3.94
C LEU A 78 -1.94 2.77 2.52
N LYS A 79 -1.51 3.60 1.58
CA LYS A 79 -1.76 3.39 0.14
C LYS A 79 -0.56 2.67 -0.48
N VAL A 80 -0.77 1.57 -1.21
CA VAL A 80 0.29 0.85 -1.93
C VAL A 80 -0.13 0.61 -3.38
N ASP A 81 0.64 1.18 -4.29
CA ASP A 81 0.35 1.20 -5.72
C ASP A 81 1.72 1.27 -6.40
N VAL A 82 2.32 0.09 -6.58
CA VAL A 82 3.76 -0.09 -6.89
C VAL A 82 3.96 -1.03 -8.06
N GLU A 83 2.96 -1.10 -8.95
CA GLU A 83 3.04 -1.76 -10.25
C GLU A 83 3.42 -3.26 -10.14
N GLY A 84 2.81 -3.98 -9.19
CA GLY A 84 3.01 -5.43 -9.01
C GLY A 84 4.02 -5.82 -7.91
N HIS A 85 4.67 -4.83 -7.28
CA HIS A 85 5.63 -5.07 -6.19
C HIS A 85 5.00 -5.09 -4.78
N GLU A 86 3.67 -5.13 -4.69
CA GLU A 86 2.90 -4.98 -3.44
C GLU A 86 3.29 -6.02 -2.39
N PHE A 87 3.50 -7.28 -2.81
CA PHE A 87 3.89 -8.35 -1.90
C PHE A 87 5.22 -8.08 -1.18
N ALA A 88 6.23 -7.59 -1.90
CA ALA A 88 7.53 -7.25 -1.32
C ALA A 88 7.43 -6.04 -0.38
N VAL A 89 6.63 -5.02 -0.75
CA VAL A 89 6.33 -3.89 0.14
C VAL A 89 5.68 -4.36 1.44
N PHE A 90 4.69 -5.25 1.38
CA PHE A 90 4.03 -5.78 2.58
C PHE A 90 4.96 -6.65 3.42
N ARG A 91 5.84 -7.43 2.80
CA ARG A 91 6.90 -8.17 3.50
C ARG A 91 7.82 -7.23 4.28
N GLY A 92 8.23 -6.12 3.67
CA GLY A 92 9.04 -5.08 4.33
C GLY A 92 8.27 -4.20 5.32
N ALA A 93 6.95 -4.38 5.42
CA ALA A 93 6.08 -3.67 6.36
C ALA A 93 5.59 -4.56 7.50
N ARG A 94 6.17 -5.76 7.68
CA ARG A 94 5.60 -6.80 8.54
C ARG A 94 5.37 -6.30 9.98
N LYS A 95 6.34 -5.60 10.58
CA LYS A 95 6.19 -5.10 11.97
C LYS A 95 5.09 -4.07 12.06
N LEU A 96 4.98 -3.17 11.08
CA LEU A 96 3.89 -2.19 11.01
C LEU A 96 2.52 -2.88 10.91
N LEU A 97 2.39 -3.86 10.01
CA LEU A 97 1.14 -4.57 9.74
C LEU A 97 0.71 -5.52 10.86
N GLU A 98 1.67 -6.01 11.66
CA GLU A 98 1.41 -6.82 12.85
C GLU A 98 0.96 -6.01 14.08
N LYS A 99 0.98 -4.68 14.04
CA LYS A 99 0.44 -3.81 15.14
C LYS A 99 -1.08 -3.89 15.24
N THR A 100 -1.60 -3.74 16.47
CA THR A 100 -3.05 -3.72 16.74
C THR A 100 -3.42 -2.42 17.47
N PRO A 101 -4.25 -1.54 16.87
CA PRO A 101 -4.75 -1.63 15.49
C PRO A 101 -3.63 -1.43 14.46
N GLY A 102 -3.73 -2.15 13.34
CA GLY A 102 -2.87 -1.95 12.16
C GLY A 102 -3.49 -0.91 11.22
N PRO A 103 -2.72 -0.39 10.24
CA PRO A 103 -3.26 0.59 9.28
C PRO A 103 -4.39 -0.02 8.44
N ALA A 104 -5.36 0.79 8.04
CA ALA A 104 -6.23 0.46 6.90
C ALA A 104 -5.42 0.59 5.61
N ILE A 105 -5.53 -0.37 4.69
CA ILE A 105 -4.70 -0.43 3.50
C ILE A 105 -5.58 -0.24 2.27
N VAL A 106 -5.16 0.61 1.34
CA VAL A 106 -5.72 0.69 -0.01
C VAL A 106 -4.62 0.30 -0.98
N PHE A 107 -4.82 -0.75 -1.78
CA PHE A 107 -3.77 -1.21 -2.68
C PHE A 107 -4.29 -1.68 -4.02
N GLU A 108 -3.43 -1.59 -5.04
CA GLU A 108 -3.73 -2.12 -6.36
C GLU A 108 -3.46 -3.63 -6.40
N PHE A 109 -4.35 -4.37 -7.04
CA PHE A 109 -4.08 -5.70 -7.55
C PHE A 109 -4.12 -5.64 -9.07
N CYS A 110 -3.10 -6.19 -9.72
CA CYS A 110 -3.05 -6.33 -11.17
C CYS A 110 -2.25 -7.58 -11.54
N ASP A 111 -2.93 -8.59 -12.09
CA ASP A 111 -2.35 -9.90 -12.35
C ASP A 111 -1.12 -9.85 -13.27
N TRP A 112 -1.22 -9.15 -14.39
CA TRP A 112 -0.11 -9.02 -15.33
C TRP A 112 1.08 -8.27 -14.74
N ALA A 113 0.83 -7.33 -13.83
CA ALA A 113 1.89 -6.56 -13.17
C ALA A 113 2.66 -7.44 -12.18
N GLU A 114 1.94 -8.19 -11.33
CA GLU A 114 2.53 -9.13 -10.36
C GLU A 114 3.33 -10.25 -11.06
N MET A 115 2.85 -10.76 -12.19
CA MET A 115 3.53 -11.82 -12.96
C MET A 115 4.90 -11.42 -13.54
N ARG A 116 5.24 -10.12 -13.56
CA ARG A 116 6.56 -9.67 -14.02
C ARG A 116 7.67 -9.95 -13.00
N PHE A 117 7.31 -10.13 -11.73
CA PHE A 117 8.27 -10.35 -10.67
C PHE A 117 8.58 -11.85 -10.54
N PRO A 118 9.87 -12.25 -10.59
CA PRO A 118 10.25 -13.63 -10.33
C PRO A 118 9.76 -14.08 -8.96
N HIS A 119 9.22 -15.30 -8.87
CA HIS A 119 8.70 -15.90 -7.63
C HIS A 119 7.45 -15.21 -7.03
N THR A 120 6.83 -14.29 -7.75
CA THR A 120 5.52 -13.74 -7.42
C THR A 120 4.44 -14.46 -8.21
N ARG A 121 3.27 -14.68 -7.59
CA ARG A 121 2.04 -15.13 -8.29
C ARG A 121 0.88 -14.15 -8.07
N PRO A 122 -0.06 -14.04 -9.02
CA PRO A 122 -1.28 -13.28 -8.83
C PRO A 122 -1.97 -13.58 -7.49
N GLY A 123 -2.17 -12.55 -6.67
CA GLY A 123 -2.88 -12.62 -5.39
C GLY A 123 -2.00 -12.85 -4.17
N GLN A 124 -0.69 -13.02 -4.32
CA GLN A 124 0.21 -13.32 -3.20
C GLN A 124 0.28 -12.20 -2.15
N ALA A 125 0.16 -10.95 -2.57
CA ALA A 125 0.05 -9.81 -1.66
C ALA A 125 -1.22 -9.89 -0.78
N GLN A 126 -2.32 -10.38 -1.36
CA GLN A 126 -3.60 -10.54 -0.67
C GLN A 126 -3.54 -11.69 0.34
N GLU A 127 -2.93 -12.81 -0.03
CA GLU A 127 -2.69 -13.95 0.88
C GLU A 127 -1.88 -13.52 2.10
N PHE A 128 -0.78 -12.80 1.88
CA PHE A 128 0.07 -12.29 2.96
C PHE A 128 -0.71 -11.43 3.96
N LEU A 129 -1.53 -10.50 3.47
CA LEU A 129 -2.36 -9.67 4.33
C LEU A 129 -3.40 -10.51 5.11
N ARG A 130 -4.01 -11.51 4.47
CA ARG A 130 -4.96 -12.42 5.12
C ARG A 130 -4.31 -13.23 6.24
N ASP A 131 -3.06 -13.67 6.07
CA ASP A 131 -2.28 -14.35 7.12
C ASP A 131 -2.06 -13.43 8.34
N LEU A 132 -2.00 -12.11 8.12
CA LEU A 132 -1.95 -11.09 9.17
C LEU A 132 -3.33 -10.70 9.72
N ARG A 133 -4.38 -11.47 9.40
CA ARG A 133 -5.79 -11.28 9.78
C ARG A 133 -6.45 -10.04 9.19
N TYR A 134 -5.99 -9.60 8.04
CA TYR A 134 -6.73 -8.61 7.26
C TYR A 134 -7.88 -9.26 6.49
N ARG A 135 -9.03 -8.59 6.52
CA ARG A 135 -10.13 -8.84 5.58
C ARG A 135 -9.95 -7.90 4.40
N ILE A 136 -10.25 -8.37 3.20
CA ILE A 136 -9.96 -7.65 1.96
C ILE A 136 -11.26 -7.50 1.17
N TRP A 137 -11.51 -6.32 0.63
CA TRP A 137 -12.63 -5.99 -0.23
C TRP A 137 -12.11 -5.43 -1.55
N ARG A 138 -12.92 -5.52 -2.61
CA ARG A 138 -12.79 -4.53 -3.69
C ARG A 138 -13.25 -3.18 -3.15
N LEU A 139 -12.58 -2.09 -3.54
CA LEU A 139 -12.90 -0.74 -3.06
C LEU A 139 -14.39 -0.38 -3.27
N ARG A 140 -14.95 -0.76 -4.42
CA ARG A 140 -16.39 -0.56 -4.71
C ARG A 140 -17.32 -1.27 -3.72
N ASP A 141 -16.93 -2.47 -3.30
CA ASP A 141 -17.75 -3.33 -2.43
C ASP A 141 -17.62 -2.87 -0.98
N TYR A 142 -16.42 -2.45 -0.55
CA TYR A 142 -16.19 -1.78 0.74
C TYR A 142 -17.07 -0.52 0.88
N ARG A 143 -17.06 0.36 -0.13
CA ARG A 143 -17.88 1.59 -0.14
C ARG A 143 -19.39 1.31 -0.14
N ALA A 144 -19.82 0.18 -0.69
CA ALA A 144 -21.22 -0.24 -0.73
C ALA A 144 -21.64 -1.06 0.50
N GLY A 145 -20.77 -1.25 1.50
CA GLY A 145 -21.06 -2.07 2.69
C GLY A 145 -21.25 -3.55 2.40
N ARG A 146 -20.64 -4.06 1.32
CA ARG A 146 -20.74 -5.48 0.91
C ARG A 146 -19.71 -6.35 1.63
N PRO A 147 -19.91 -7.68 1.67
CA PRO A 147 -18.96 -8.60 2.29
C PRO A 147 -17.55 -8.55 1.67
N PRO A 148 -16.50 -8.92 2.44
CA PRO A 148 -15.14 -9.04 1.90
C PRO A 148 -15.04 -10.19 0.90
N LEU A 149 -13.93 -10.20 0.15
CA LEU A 149 -13.54 -11.29 -0.72
C LEU A 149 -13.37 -12.59 0.08
N GLU A 150 -13.99 -13.66 -0.41
CA GLU A 150 -13.86 -15.00 0.18
C GLU A 150 -12.46 -15.59 -0.08
N ALA A 151 -11.88 -15.29 -1.25
CA ALA A 151 -10.54 -15.72 -1.66
C ALA A 151 -9.79 -14.59 -2.38
N PRO A 152 -8.45 -14.66 -2.47
CA PRO A 152 -7.67 -13.74 -3.30
C PRO A 152 -8.16 -13.67 -4.75
N LEU A 153 -8.12 -12.49 -5.34
CA LEU A 153 -8.20 -12.32 -6.79
C LEU A 153 -6.89 -12.80 -7.43
N THR A 154 -7.01 -13.59 -8.49
CA THR A 154 -5.86 -14.13 -9.23
C THR A 154 -5.86 -13.72 -10.71
N CYS A 155 -6.88 -12.97 -11.16
CA CYS A 155 -6.97 -12.48 -12.54
C CYS A 155 -7.61 -11.08 -12.62
N GLY A 156 -7.22 -10.34 -13.67
CA GLY A 156 -7.60 -8.97 -13.93
C GLY A 156 -6.95 -7.97 -12.97
N SER A 157 -7.62 -6.83 -12.78
CA SER A 157 -7.17 -5.78 -11.88
C SER A 157 -8.30 -5.25 -11.00
N ALA A 158 -7.93 -4.72 -9.82
CA ALA A 158 -8.84 -4.07 -8.90
C ALA A 158 -8.11 -3.19 -7.90
N MET A 159 -8.71 -2.06 -7.53
CA MET A 159 -8.38 -1.41 -6.26
C MET A 159 -9.02 -2.18 -5.12
N LEU A 160 -8.20 -2.55 -4.14
CA LEU A 160 -8.57 -3.31 -2.96
C LEU A 160 -8.44 -2.47 -1.69
N VAL A 161 -9.24 -2.79 -0.69
CA VAL A 161 -9.14 -2.27 0.67
C VAL A 161 -8.89 -3.44 1.60
N ALA A 162 -7.93 -3.32 2.51
CA ALA A 162 -7.70 -4.27 3.56
C ALA A 162 -7.84 -3.61 4.94
N GLU A 163 -8.62 -4.22 5.83
CA GLU A 163 -8.70 -3.82 7.23
C GLU A 163 -8.40 -5.01 8.12
N ARG A 164 -7.58 -4.78 9.15
CA ARG A 164 -7.30 -5.83 10.13
C ARG A 164 -8.56 -6.09 10.95
N ALA A 165 -8.94 -7.35 11.08
CA ALA A 165 -9.97 -7.72 12.02
C ALA A 165 -9.53 -7.23 13.41
N ARG A 166 -10.36 -6.40 14.05
CA ARG A 166 -10.17 -6.14 15.49
C ARG A 166 -10.32 -7.49 16.18
N PRO A 167 -9.45 -7.84 17.15
CA PRO A 167 -9.77 -8.95 18.03
C PRO A 167 -11.18 -8.73 18.57
N GLU A 168 -11.96 -9.79 18.69
CA GLU A 168 -13.23 -9.76 19.41
C GLU A 168 -12.90 -9.33 20.85
N CYS A 169 -12.90 -8.02 21.10
CA CYS A 169 -13.00 -7.51 22.44
C CYS A 169 -14.36 -7.98 22.93
N GLU A 170 -14.36 -8.71 24.05
CA GLU A 170 -15.52 -8.83 24.93
C GLU A 170 -16.28 -7.50 24.90
N LEU A 171 -17.57 -7.59 24.57
CA LEU A 171 -18.52 -6.50 24.56
C LEU A 171 -18.50 -5.77 25.91
N PHE A 172 -17.60 -4.81 26.10
CA PHE A 172 -17.83 -3.73 27.04
C PHE A 172 -18.68 -2.70 26.31
N THR A 173 -20.00 -2.91 26.39
CA THR A 173 -21.03 -1.94 26.02
C THR A 173 -20.83 -0.66 26.84
N PHE A 174 -20.05 0.28 26.32
CA PHE A 174 -20.13 1.67 26.77
C PHE A 174 -21.37 2.29 26.13
N ASN A 175 -22.47 2.27 26.87
CA ASN A 175 -23.70 2.96 26.52
C ASN A 175 -23.49 4.48 26.71
N ILE A 176 -22.95 5.15 25.70
CA ILE A 176 -22.90 6.62 25.67
C ILE A 176 -24.10 7.10 24.86
N ARG A 177 -25.19 7.43 25.56
CA ARG A 177 -26.25 8.28 25.01
C ARG A 177 -25.69 9.69 24.79
N THR A 178 -25.18 10.00 23.61
CA THR A 178 -24.91 11.39 23.23
C THR A 178 -26.16 12.01 22.59
N ARG A 179 -26.75 12.98 23.29
CA ARG A 179 -27.70 13.95 22.72
C ARG A 179 -26.95 14.84 21.71
N PRO A 180 -27.61 15.35 20.65
CA PRO A 180 -26.97 16.24 19.70
C PRO A 180 -26.79 17.64 20.31
N VAL A 181 -25.59 18.20 20.15
CA VAL A 181 -25.34 19.64 20.36
C VAL A 181 -25.19 20.27 18.98
N THR A 182 -26.16 21.12 18.63
CA THR A 182 -26.07 22.05 17.50
C THR A 182 -25.20 23.22 17.90
N LEU A 183 -24.25 23.63 17.05
CA LEU A 183 -23.59 24.92 17.13
C LEU A 183 -23.81 25.67 15.81
N LEU A 184 -24.21 26.93 15.97
CA LEU A 184 -24.52 27.93 14.94
C LEU A 184 -23.35 28.19 14.00
#